data_AF-A0A6B3EXN6-F1
#
_entry.id   AF-A0A6B3EXN6-F1
#
_cell.length_a   1.000
_cell.length_b   1.000
_cell.length_c   1.000
_cell.angle_alpha   90.00
_cell.angle_beta   90.00
_cell.angle_gamma   90.00
#
_symmetry.space_group_name_H-M   'P 1'
#
loop_
_entity.id
_entity.type
_entity.pdbx_description
1 polymer ?
#
loop_
_entity_poly.entity_id
_entity_poly.type
_entity_poly.pdbx_seq_one_letter_code
_entity_poly.pdbx_strand_id
1 'polypeptide(L)' 'LVDSAEMVRAAYTLHQADDDFSQPGSLVRDVMDDAQRDRLVGNVTRHLQNGVSPKVRERAFEYWRNIDPSVGDRIAANFG' A
#
# COMPACT_ATOMS: atom_id res chain seq x y z
N LEU A 1 29.32 -33.94 8.77
CA LEU A 1 28.45 -33.42 9.85
C LEU A 1 27.56 -32.40 9.18
N VAL A 2 26.28 -32.73 9.01
CA VAL A 2 25.28 -31.77 8.52
C VAL A 2 24.66 -31.19 9.79
N ASP A 3 25.00 -29.95 10.13
CA ASP A 3 24.33 -29.26 11.24
C ASP A 3 22.85 -29.13 10.89
N SER A 4 22.00 -29.55 11.81
CA SER A 4 20.55 -29.52 11.64
C SER A 4 20.07 -28.11 11.94
N ALA A 5 19.70 -27.34 10.92
CA ALA A 5 19.17 -25.99 11.09
C ALA A 5 17.91 -26.00 11.97
N GLU A 6 17.78 -25.00 12.85
CA GLU A 6 16.65 -24.88 13.78
C GLU A 6 15.35 -24.51 13.04
N MET A 7 14.25 -25.17 13.37
CA MET A 7 12.93 -24.78 12.89
C MET A 7 12.46 -23.50 13.59
N VAL A 8 12.37 -22.41 12.85
CA VAL A 8 11.99 -21.09 13.38
C VAL A 8 10.75 -20.51 12.70
N ARG A 9 10.05 -19.60 13.39
CA ARG A 9 9.11 -18.64 12.80
C ARG A 9 9.65 -17.24 13.07
N ALA A 10 10.23 -16.62 12.04
CA ALA A 10 10.82 -15.30 12.12
C ALA A 10 10.42 -14.49 10.89
N ALA A 11 10.50 -13.16 11.01
CA ALA A 11 10.43 -12.29 9.84
C ALA A 11 11.63 -12.57 8.92
N TYR A 12 11.47 -12.26 7.64
CA TYR A 12 12.55 -12.35 6.68
C TYR A 12 13.70 -11.39 7.08
N THR A 13 14.94 -11.78 6.78
CA THR A 13 16.08 -10.85 6.96
C THR A 13 16.04 -9.85 5.81
N LEU A 14 15.69 -8.60 6.12
CA LEU A 14 15.54 -7.54 5.12
C LEU A 14 16.86 -7.27 4.39
N HIS A 15 16.79 -7.20 3.07
CA HIS A 15 17.84 -6.65 2.23
C HIS A 15 17.72 -5.11 2.17
N GLN A 16 18.72 -4.46 1.56
CA GLN A 16 18.86 -3.00 1.60
C GLN A 16 17.62 -2.23 1.11
N ALA A 17 16.89 -2.77 0.13
CA ALA A 17 15.74 -2.11 -0.49
C ALA A 17 14.39 -2.75 -0.09
N ASP A 18 14.40 -3.64 0.91
CA ASP A 18 13.18 -4.31 1.34
C ASP A 18 12.38 -3.41 2.28
N ASP A 19 11.19 -3.03 1.84
CA ASP A 19 10.13 -2.46 2.64
C ASP A 19 8.77 -2.85 2.02
N ASP A 20 7.68 -2.38 2.62
CA ASP A 20 6.33 -2.71 2.18
C ASP A 20 5.75 -1.69 1.16
N PHE A 21 6.46 -0.62 0.82
CA PHE A 21 5.86 0.58 0.19
C PHE A 21 6.61 1.12 -1.04
N SER A 22 7.91 0.89 -1.15
CA SER A 22 8.76 1.41 -2.23
C SER A 22 8.35 0.82 -3.58
N GLN A 23 8.16 -0.49 -3.69
CA GLN A 23 7.77 -1.13 -4.95
C GLN A 23 6.37 -0.68 -5.45
N PRO A 24 5.30 -0.72 -4.64
CA PRO A 24 4.00 -0.18 -5.09
C PRO A 24 4.08 1.34 -5.33
N GLY A 25 4.92 2.07 -4.59
CA GLY A 25 5.18 3.48 -4.85
C GLY A 25 5.80 3.72 -6.23
N SER A 26 6.79 2.92 -6.64
CA SER A 26 7.38 2.97 -7.98
C SER A 26 6.37 2.60 -9.06
N LEU A 27 5.49 1.63 -8.82
CA LEU A 27 4.39 1.33 -9.75
C LEU A 27 3.52 2.58 -9.99
N VAL A 28 3.14 3.29 -8.92
CA VAL A 28 2.29 4.48 -8.99
C VAL A 28 2.99 5.66 -9.67
N ARG A 29 4.25 5.92 -9.35
CA ARG A 29 4.99 7.11 -9.80
C ARG A 29 5.66 6.92 -11.15
N ASP A 30 6.29 5.78 -11.37
CA ASP A 30 7.25 5.59 -12.46
C ASP A 30 6.68 4.77 -13.62
N VAL A 31 5.59 4.03 -13.39
CA VAL A 31 4.99 3.13 -14.39
C VAL A 31 3.60 3.60 -14.83
N MET A 32 2.75 4.05 -13.90
CA MET A 32 1.40 4.45 -14.24
C MET A 32 1.36 5.80 -14.98
N ASP A 33 0.46 5.89 -15.95
CA ASP A 33 0.02 7.18 -16.50
C ASP A 33 -1.02 7.86 -15.59
N ASP A 34 -1.33 9.13 -15.88
CA ASP A 34 -2.31 9.89 -15.10
C ASP A 34 -3.70 9.24 -15.09
N ALA A 35 -4.15 8.73 -16.23
CA ALA A 35 -5.47 8.12 -16.35
C ALA A 35 -5.56 6.81 -15.54
N GLN A 36 -4.47 6.06 -15.43
CA GLN A 36 -4.34 4.88 -14.59
C GLN A 36 -4.37 5.25 -13.12
N ARG A 37 -3.66 6.31 -12.70
CA ARG A 37 -3.73 6.84 -11.34
C ARG A 37 -5.14 7.31 -10.99
N ASP A 38 -5.83 7.97 -11.91
CA ASP A 38 -7.22 8.41 -11.72
C ASP A 38 -8.15 7.23 -11.49
N ARG A 39 -8.03 6.17 -12.30
CA ARG A 39 -8.80 4.94 -12.13
C ARG A 39 -8.46 4.23 -10.82
N LEU A 40 -7.18 4.22 -10.41
CA LEU A 40 -6.76 3.64 -9.14
C LEU A 40 -7.45 4.35 -7.97
N VAL A 41 -7.38 5.68 -7.91
CA VAL A 41 -8.04 6.49 -6.88
C VAL A 41 -9.53 6.18 -6.83
N GLY A 42 -10.22 6.24 -7.97
CA GLY A 42 -11.67 5.98 -8.02
C GLY A 42 -12.05 4.57 -7.57
N ASN A 43 -11.27 3.56 -7.96
CA ASN A 43 -11.50 2.18 -7.53
C ASN A 43 -11.33 2.00 -6.03
N VAL A 44 -10.24 2.53 -5.46
CA VAL A 44 -9.97 2.42 -4.02
C VAL A 44 -11.03 3.15 -3.21
N THR A 45 -11.35 4.40 -3.56
CA THR A 45 -12.38 5.18 -2.88
C THR A 45 -13.73 4.45 -2.87
N ARG A 46 -14.16 3.91 -4.01
CA ARG A 46 -15.41 3.12 -4.11
C ARG A 46 -15.38 1.88 -3.21
N HIS A 47 -14.24 1.18 -3.10
CA HIS A 47 -14.12 0.03 -2.21
C HIS A 47 -14.22 0.46 -0.74
N LEU A 48 -13.60 1.58 -0.36
CA LEU A 48 -13.68 2.12 1.00
C LEU A 48 -15.12 2.54 1.35
N GLN A 49 -15.88 3.05 0.39
CA GLN A 49 -17.29 3.42 0.60
C GLN A 49 -18.22 2.21 0.77
N ASN A 50 -17.78 1.00 0.39
CA ASN A 50 -18.58 -0.22 0.46
C ASN A 50 -18.57 -0.85 1.87
N GLY A 51 -19.01 -0.08 2.88
CA GLY A 51 -19.22 -0.57 4.24
C GLY A 51 -17.96 -0.70 5.11
N VAL A 52 -16.83 -0.11 4.70
CA VAL A 52 -15.63 -0.10 5.55
C VAL A 52 -15.84 0.79 6.77
N SER A 53 -15.63 0.22 7.96
CA SER A 53 -15.78 0.95 9.22
C SER A 53 -14.85 2.17 9.27
N PRO A 54 -15.23 3.26 9.97
CA PRO A 54 -14.40 4.46 10.07
C PRO A 54 -12.96 4.19 10.53
N LYS A 55 -12.78 3.31 11.54
CA LYS A 55 -11.46 2.95 12.05
C LYS A 55 -10.56 2.27 11.01
N VAL A 56 -11.13 1.41 10.18
CA VAL A 56 -10.36 0.71 9.12
C VAL A 56 -10.07 1.67 7.97
N ARG A 57 -10.99 2.57 7.67
CA ARG A 57 -10.83 3.59 6.62
C ARG A 57 -9.67 4.54 6.91
N GLU A 58 -9.55 5.06 8.14
CA GLU A 58 -8.42 5.93 8.51
C GLU A 58 -7.08 5.24 8.31
N ARG A 59 -6.98 3.97 8.70
CA ARG A 59 -5.79 3.15 8.46
C ARG A 59 -5.53 2.93 6.97
N ALA A 60 -6.58 2.80 6.16
CA ALA A 60 -6.42 2.68 4.71
C ALA A 60 -5.86 3.98 4.11
N PHE A 61 -6.30 5.16 4.58
CA PHE A 61 -5.73 6.42 4.13
C PHE A 61 -4.25 6.54 4.47
N GLU A 62 -3.86 6.19 5.70
CA GLU A 62 -2.45 6.13 6.11
C GLU A 62 -1.66 5.14 5.25
N TYR A 63 -2.19 3.93 5.05
CA TYR A 63 -1.58 2.90 4.21
C TYR A 63 -1.31 3.39 2.78
N TRP A 64 -2.29 4.03 2.14
CA TRP A 64 -2.11 4.56 0.79
C TRP A 64 -1.15 5.75 0.74
N ARG A 65 -1.08 6.57 1.79
CA ARG A 65 -0.06 7.64 1.89
C ARG A 65 1.36 7.10 2.03
N ASN A 66 1.54 5.96 2.68
CA ASN A 66 2.84 5.29 2.76
C ASN A 66 3.31 4.81 1.37
N ILE A 67 2.38 4.36 0.52
CA ILE A 67 2.67 3.99 -0.88
C ILE A 67 3.00 5.24 -1.70
N ASP A 68 2.11 6.23 -1.68
CA ASP A 68 2.30 7.51 -2.36
C ASP A 68 1.43 8.60 -1.71
N PRO A 69 2.03 9.71 -1.20
CA PRO A 69 1.28 10.76 -0.52
C PRO A 69 0.17 11.39 -1.38
N SER A 70 0.45 11.64 -2.67
CA SER A 70 -0.49 12.28 -3.58
C SER A 70 -1.71 11.38 -3.84
N VAL A 71 -1.50 10.10 -4.14
CA VAL A 71 -2.60 9.14 -4.32
C VAL A 71 -3.38 8.95 -3.03
N GLY A 72 -2.71 8.81 -1.89
CA GLY A 72 -3.36 8.68 -0.59
C GLY A 72 -4.26 9.87 -0.24
N ASP A 73 -3.79 11.09 -0.48
CA ASP A 73 -4.57 12.31 -0.26
C ASP A 73 -5.75 12.44 -1.23
N ARG A 74 -5.56 12.06 -2.49
CA ARG A 74 -6.65 12.02 -3.48
C ARG A 74 -7.74 10.99 -3.11
N ILE A 75 -7.35 9.83 -2.57
CA ILE A 75 -8.31 8.83 -2.07
C ILE A 75 -9.12 9.39 -0.91
N ALA A 76 -8.45 10.04 0.05
CA ALA A 76 -9.11 10.64 1.22
C ALA A 76 -10.05 11.79 0.81
N ALA A 77 -9.60 12.67 -0.10
CA ALA A 77 -10.39 13.77 -0.63
C ALA A 77 -11.61 13.29 -1.42
N ASN A 78 -11.50 12.23 -2.22
CA ASN A 78 -12.63 11.71 -2.99
C ASN A 78 -13.62 10.88 -2.13
N PHE A 79 -13.23 10.48 -0.92
CA PHE A 79 -14.11 9.77 -0.01
C PHE A 79 -15.17 10.70 0.61
N GLY A 80 -14.81 11.95 0.90
CA GLY A 80 -15.60 12.94 1.64
C GLY A 80 -16.08 14.11 0.80
#